data_AF-A0A8T3MIN0-F1
#
_entry.id   AF-A0A8T3MIN0-F1
#
_cell.length_a   1.000
_cell.length_b   1.000
_cell.length_c   1.000
_cell.angle_alpha   90.00
_cell.angle_beta   90.00
_cell.angle_gamma   90.00
#
_symmetry.space_group_name_H-M   'P 1'
#
loop_
_entity.id
_entity.type
_entity.pdbx_description
1 polymer ?
#
loop_
_entity_poly.entity_id
_entity_poly.type
_entity_poly.pdbx_seq_one_letter_code
_entity_poly.pdbx_strand_id
1 'polypeptide(L)'
;ELVARATIHDAFHRYEQWRLVAYWWLTGRVVYDSSQWSDYATSYVNKVLAIYQSTSTTSSTVLSTRISRYQETYQYIRWTGHWRNAQHTAYAGGQARWTDEPGATATFGFRGYSVTWIGPRGTTRGKARISIDGAYVRTLDLYATSFRPVNTLFTKSWSAYGYHTLKIEVVGTAGRPIVAIDEFRVGK
;
A
#
# COMPACT_ATOMS: atom_id res chain seq x y z
N GLU A 1 -16.95 -14.32 -19.24
CA GLU A 1 -16.56 -13.79 -17.91
C GLU A 1 -15.05 -13.62 -17.73
N LEU A 2 -14.24 -14.66 -17.96
CA LEU A 2 -12.76 -14.60 -17.85
C LEU A 2 -12.10 -13.58 -18.79
N VAL A 3 -12.56 -13.50 -20.05
CA VAL A 3 -12.03 -12.53 -21.03
C VAL A 3 -12.34 -11.09 -20.62
N ALA A 4 -13.58 -10.82 -20.20
CA ALA A 4 -13.97 -9.50 -19.69
C ALA A 4 -13.14 -9.09 -18.46
N ARG A 5 -12.90 -10.02 -17.53
CA ARG A 5 -12.12 -9.79 -16.32
C ARG A 5 -10.65 -9.49 -16.60
N ALA A 6 -10.03 -10.22 -17.54
CA ALA A 6 -8.64 -9.97 -17.96
C ALA A 6 -8.50 -8.59 -18.63
N THR A 7 -9.42 -8.24 -19.52
CA THR A 7 -9.42 -6.94 -20.21
C THR A 7 -9.64 -5.76 -19.26
N ILE A 8 -10.50 -5.91 -18.26
CA ILE A 8 -10.73 -4.87 -17.23
C ILE A 8 -9.49 -4.69 -16.35
N HIS A 9 -8.82 -5.79 -15.98
CA HIS A 9 -7.60 -5.75 -15.19
C HIS A 9 -6.45 -5.07 -15.95
N ASP A 10 -6.25 -5.41 -17.22
CA ASP A 10 -5.27 -4.76 -18.10
C ASP A 10 -5.57 -3.27 -18.33
N ALA A 11 -6.85 -2.90 -18.49
CA ALA A 11 -7.25 -1.51 -18.63
C ALA A 11 -7.00 -0.72 -17.33
N PHE A 12 -7.18 -1.33 -16.16
CA PHE A 12 -6.89 -0.70 -14.87
C PHE A 12 -5.39 -0.43 -14.69
N HIS A 13 -4.54 -1.39 -15.03
CA HIS A 13 -3.07 -1.21 -15.01
C HIS A 13 -2.59 -0.13 -15.98
N ARG A 14 -3.34 0.13 -17.05
CA ARG A 14 -2.98 1.14 -18.07
C ARG A 14 -3.40 2.57 -17.71
N TYR A 15 -4.52 2.74 -17.01
CA TYR A 15 -5.10 4.07 -16.77
C TYR A 15 -5.07 4.52 -15.31
N GLU A 16 -4.76 3.62 -14.37
CA GLU A 16 -4.67 3.85 -12.91
C GLU A 16 -5.90 4.54 -12.27
N GLN A 17 -7.01 4.64 -13.01
CA GLN A 17 -8.24 5.31 -12.59
C GLN A 17 -9.46 4.53 -13.08
N TRP A 18 -10.25 4.00 -12.14
CA TRP A 18 -11.49 3.26 -12.45
C TRP A 18 -12.49 4.06 -13.28
N ARG A 19 -12.49 5.39 -13.14
CA ARG A 19 -13.34 6.30 -13.91
C ARG A 19 -13.00 6.27 -15.41
N LEU A 20 -11.72 6.20 -15.77
CA LEU A 20 -11.26 6.09 -17.16
C LEU A 20 -11.52 4.69 -17.75
N VAL A 21 -11.38 3.64 -16.94
CA VAL A 21 -11.69 2.26 -17.32
C VAL A 21 -13.17 2.11 -17.67
N ALA A 22 -14.06 2.66 -16.85
CA ALA A 22 -15.50 2.62 -17.10
C ALA A 22 -15.91 3.40 -18.36
N TYR A 23 -15.26 4.53 -18.63
CA TYR A 23 -15.49 5.30 -19.85
C TYR A 23 -15.00 4.55 -21.10
N TRP A 24 -13.81 3.97 -21.03
CA TRP A 24 -13.24 3.15 -22.12
C TRP A 24 -14.10 1.92 -22.39
N TRP A 25 -14.63 1.29 -21.36
CA TRP A 25 -15.54 0.14 -21.49
C TRP A 25 -16.80 0.46 -22.30
N LEU A 26 -17.32 1.69 -22.15
CA LEU A 26 -18.51 2.13 -22.88
C LEU A 26 -18.18 2.54 -24.33
N THR A 27 -17.07 3.24 -24.53
CA THR A 27 -16.82 3.98 -25.77
C THR A 27 -15.73 3.38 -26.66
N GLY A 28 -14.93 2.46 -26.14
CA GLY A 28 -13.71 1.97 -26.77
C GLY A 28 -12.61 3.02 -26.90
N ARG A 29 -12.79 4.22 -26.32
CA ARG A 29 -11.91 5.38 -26.43
C ARG A 29 -11.44 5.85 -25.06
N VAL A 30 -10.32 6.57 -25.03
CA VAL A 30 -9.80 7.20 -23.82
C VAL A 30 -9.86 8.70 -24.00
N VAL A 31 -10.63 9.37 -23.16
CA VAL A 31 -10.68 10.83 -23.08
C VAL A 31 -10.42 11.19 -21.62
N TYR A 32 -9.25 11.77 -21.35
CA TYR A 32 -8.79 12.04 -19.99
C TYR A 32 -9.54 13.21 -19.33
N ASP A 33 -9.98 14.18 -20.13
CA ASP A 33 -10.81 15.28 -19.66
C ASP A 33 -12.28 14.89 -19.63
N SER A 34 -12.81 14.69 -18.43
CA SER A 34 -14.21 14.27 -18.25
C SER A 34 -15.25 15.34 -18.54
N SER A 35 -14.85 16.60 -18.75
CA SER A 35 -15.76 17.65 -19.22
C SER A 35 -16.18 17.45 -20.69
N GLN A 36 -15.39 16.68 -21.44
CA GLN A 36 -15.66 16.37 -22.85
C GLN A 36 -16.57 15.16 -23.04
N TRP A 37 -17.02 14.54 -21.94
CA TRP A 37 -17.86 13.36 -21.99
C TRP A 37 -19.32 13.74 -22.22
N SER A 38 -20.03 12.95 -23.03
CA SER A 38 -21.47 13.11 -23.17
C SER A 38 -22.18 12.84 -21.85
N ASP A 39 -23.35 13.45 -21.65
CA ASP A 39 -24.19 13.23 -20.45
C ASP A 39 -24.50 11.74 -20.24
N TYR A 40 -24.70 11.00 -21.34
CA TYR A 40 -24.89 9.57 -21.32
C TYR A 40 -23.68 8.82 -20.76
N ALA A 41 -22.47 9.14 -21.24
CA ALA A 41 -21.24 8.52 -20.77
C ALA A 41 -20.95 8.87 -19.30
N THR A 42 -21.18 10.13 -18.91
CA THR A 42 -21.07 10.59 -17.52
C THR A 42 -22.04 9.84 -16.60
N SER A 43 -23.31 9.70 -17.00
CA SER A 43 -24.32 8.96 -16.25
C SER A 43 -23.97 7.48 -16.11
N TYR A 44 -23.51 6.84 -17.19
CA TYR A 44 -23.05 5.45 -17.19
C TYR A 44 -21.87 5.25 -16.24
N VAL A 45 -20.81 6.06 -16.36
CA VAL A 45 -19.63 5.97 -15.50
C VAL A 45 -20.01 6.19 -14.04
N ASN A 46 -20.87 7.16 -13.73
CA ASN A 46 -21.33 7.40 -12.37
C ASN A 46 -22.13 6.21 -11.80
N LYS A 47 -22.98 5.54 -12.61
CA LYS A 47 -23.69 4.32 -12.19
C LYS A 47 -22.73 3.17 -11.92
N VAL A 48 -21.74 2.95 -12.79
CA VAL A 48 -20.70 1.92 -12.59
C VAL A 48 -19.88 2.20 -11.33
N LEU A 49 -19.48 3.45 -11.10
CA LEU A 49 -18.77 3.86 -9.89
C LEU A 49 -19.64 3.74 -8.63
N ALA A 50 -20.93 4.03 -8.72
CA ALA A 50 -21.87 3.85 -7.61
C ALA A 50 -22.03 2.36 -7.25
N ILE A 51 -22.11 1.46 -8.24
CA ILE A 51 -22.12 0.01 -8.02
C ILE A 51 -20.79 -0.47 -7.41
N TYR A 52 -19.65 0.06 -7.88
CA TYR A 52 -18.34 -0.24 -7.30
C TYR A 52 -18.22 0.26 -5.84
N GLN A 53 -18.75 1.45 -5.54
CA GLN A 53 -18.74 2.01 -4.19
C GLN A 53 -19.75 1.31 -3.26
N SER A 54 -20.90 0.87 -3.77
CA SER A 54 -21.89 0.12 -2.99
C SER A 54 -21.43 -1.31 -2.72
N THR A 55 -20.79 -1.98 -3.68
CA THR A 55 -20.11 -3.28 -3.45
C THR A 55 -18.89 -3.16 -2.53
N SER A 56 -18.25 -1.99 -2.46
CA SER A 56 -17.21 -1.69 -1.47
C SER A 56 -17.78 -1.42 -0.06
N THR A 57 -19.08 -1.15 0.06
CA THR A 57 -19.74 -0.77 1.33
C THR A 57 -20.72 -1.81 1.84
N THR A 58 -20.98 -2.91 1.11
CA THR A 58 -21.90 -3.97 1.55
C THR A 58 -21.23 -5.33 1.50
N SER A 59 -20.29 -5.56 2.41
CA SER A 59 -20.02 -6.89 2.97
C SER A 59 -19.22 -6.77 4.26
N SER A 60 -19.74 -6.05 5.26
CA SER A 60 -19.32 -6.26 6.65
C SER A 60 -20.06 -7.48 7.23
N THR A 61 -19.86 -8.63 6.60
CA THR A 61 -19.81 -9.87 7.37
C THR A 61 -18.59 -9.71 8.24
N VAL A 62 -18.73 -9.74 9.57
CA VAL A 62 -17.60 -9.81 10.50
C VAL A 62 -16.88 -11.14 10.26
N LEU A 63 -16.09 -11.20 9.19
CA LEU A 63 -14.99 -12.13 9.08
C LEU A 63 -14.06 -11.71 10.21
N SER A 64 -13.86 -12.60 11.18
CA SER A 64 -12.70 -12.52 12.05
C SER A 64 -11.47 -12.61 11.15
N THR A 65 -11.02 -11.47 10.62
CA THR A 65 -9.83 -11.41 9.77
C THR A 65 -8.66 -11.82 10.64
N ARG A 66 -8.12 -13.01 10.37
CA ARG A 66 -7.00 -13.52 11.14
C ARG A 66 -5.79 -12.66 10.80
N ILE A 67 -5.36 -11.81 11.73
CA ILE A 67 -4.16 -11.00 11.54
C ILE A 67 -2.94 -11.90 11.77
N SER A 68 -2.17 -12.13 10.72
CA SER A 68 -0.84 -12.74 10.81
C SER A 68 0.21 -11.63 11.01
N ARG A 69 1.11 -11.80 11.97
CA ARG A 69 2.21 -10.86 12.26
C ARG A 69 3.52 -11.42 11.75
N TYR A 70 4.33 -10.55 11.15
CA TYR A 70 5.63 -10.87 10.55
C TYR A 70 6.66 -9.85 11.05
N GLN A 71 7.51 -10.26 11.99
CA GLN A 71 8.57 -9.42 12.53
C GLN A 71 9.64 -9.15 11.46
N GLU A 72 10.48 -8.14 11.69
CA GLU A 72 11.63 -7.76 10.87
C GLU A 72 12.66 -8.90 10.64
N THR A 73 12.65 -9.93 11.50
CA THR A 73 13.42 -11.17 11.35
C THR A 73 12.83 -12.18 10.37
N TYR A 74 11.63 -11.94 9.84
CA TYR A 74 11.00 -12.88 8.92
C TYR A 74 11.82 -13.05 7.64
N GLN A 75 12.26 -14.28 7.39
CA GLN A 75 13.23 -14.62 6.34
C GLN A 75 12.83 -14.23 4.91
N TYR A 76 11.52 -14.05 4.66
CA TYR A 76 11.00 -13.68 3.33
C TYR A 76 10.86 -12.17 3.13
N ILE A 77 11.24 -11.35 4.12
CA ILE A 77 11.47 -9.93 3.89
C ILE A 77 12.85 -9.80 3.22
N ARG A 78 12.87 -9.23 2.01
CA ARG A 78 14.09 -8.97 1.27
C ARG A 78 14.60 -7.58 1.59
N TRP A 79 15.86 -7.47 1.94
CA TRP A 79 16.51 -6.22 2.34
C TRP A 79 17.61 -5.87 1.35
N THR A 80 17.77 -4.59 1.03
CA THR A 80 18.87 -4.05 0.23
C THR A 80 19.43 -2.81 0.93
N GLY A 81 20.73 -2.58 0.81
CA GLY A 81 21.45 -1.59 1.63
C GLY A 81 21.80 -2.11 3.02
N HIS A 82 22.36 -1.23 3.85
CA HIS A 82 22.94 -1.51 5.15
C HIS A 82 21.89 -1.30 6.24
N TRP A 83 21.21 -2.39 6.61
CA TRP A 83 20.23 -2.40 7.69
C TRP A 83 20.85 -2.90 8.99
N ARG A 84 20.54 -2.22 10.09
CA ARG A 84 21.04 -2.51 11.44
C ARG A 84 19.86 -2.80 12.37
N ASN A 85 20.13 -3.47 13.47
CA ASN A 85 19.12 -3.72 14.50
C ASN A 85 19.08 -2.56 15.49
N ALA A 86 17.90 -2.24 15.99
CA ALA A 86 17.68 -1.35 17.13
C ALA A 86 16.81 -2.08 18.15
N GLN A 87 17.29 -2.16 19.38
CA GLN A 87 16.57 -2.81 20.48
C GLN A 87 15.66 -1.80 21.18
N HIS A 88 14.42 -2.20 21.46
CA HIS A 88 13.50 -1.46 22.32
C HIS A 88 12.39 -2.40 22.78
N THR A 89 12.08 -2.40 24.08
CA THR A 89 11.11 -3.34 24.68
C THR A 89 9.70 -3.24 24.09
N ALA A 90 9.33 -2.06 23.58
CA ALA A 90 8.03 -1.87 22.94
C ALA A 90 7.92 -2.46 21.51
N TYR A 91 9.03 -2.77 20.84
CA TYR A 91 8.98 -3.37 19.51
C TYR A 91 8.51 -4.83 19.59
N ALA A 92 7.91 -5.32 18.51
CA ALA A 92 7.55 -6.73 18.41
C ALA A 92 8.82 -7.57 18.48
N GLY A 93 8.88 -8.52 19.42
CA GLY A 93 10.09 -9.32 19.63
C GLY A 93 11.28 -8.53 20.20
N GLY A 94 11.08 -7.28 20.63
CA GLY A 94 12.09 -6.46 21.31
C GLY A 94 13.04 -5.70 20.38
N GLN A 95 12.87 -5.78 19.07
CA GLN A 95 13.75 -5.08 18.12
C GLN A 95 13.02 -4.62 16.86
N ALA A 96 13.64 -3.64 16.18
CA ALA A 96 13.27 -3.22 14.84
C ALA A 96 14.53 -3.19 13.96
N ARG A 97 14.35 -3.25 12.65
CA ARG A 97 15.44 -3.11 11.69
C ARG A 97 15.38 -1.72 11.06
N TRP A 98 16.50 -1.01 11.05
CA TRP A 98 16.57 0.39 10.61
C TRP A 98 17.75 0.66 9.68
N THR A 99 17.67 1.74 8.92
CA THR A 99 18.75 2.27 8.11
C THR A 99 18.59 3.78 7.91
N ASP A 100 19.70 4.46 7.67
CA ASP A 100 19.81 5.84 7.23
C ASP A 100 20.31 5.95 5.78
N GLU A 101 20.58 4.83 5.11
CA GLU A 101 21.10 4.80 3.74
C GLU A 101 20.00 5.16 2.73
N PRO A 102 20.17 6.25 1.95
CA PRO A 102 19.25 6.59 0.87
C PRO A 102 19.20 5.46 -0.18
N GLY A 103 18.00 5.10 -0.62
CA GLY A 103 17.78 4.04 -1.61
C GLY A 103 17.74 2.62 -1.03
N ALA A 104 18.09 2.42 0.25
CA ALA A 104 17.92 1.13 0.91
C ALA A 104 16.44 0.72 0.91
N THR A 105 16.16 -0.58 0.73
CA THR A 105 14.78 -1.08 0.62
C THR A 105 14.50 -2.30 1.50
N ALA A 106 13.24 -2.40 1.90
CA ALA A 106 12.65 -3.60 2.46
C ALA A 106 11.45 -4.01 1.60
N THR A 107 11.45 -5.24 1.10
CA THR A 107 10.39 -5.77 0.23
C THR A 107 9.76 -7.00 0.86
N PHE A 108 8.46 -6.96 1.09
CA PHE A 108 7.68 -8.01 1.74
C PHE A 108 6.58 -8.51 0.81
N GLY A 109 6.69 -9.76 0.38
CA GLY A 109 5.65 -10.46 -0.38
C GLY A 109 4.73 -11.26 0.55
N PHE A 110 3.42 -11.20 0.33
CA PHE A 110 2.43 -11.84 1.19
C PHE A 110 1.16 -12.24 0.43
N ARG A 111 0.32 -13.07 1.07
CA ARG A 111 -1.05 -13.33 0.61
C ARG A 111 -2.07 -12.90 1.66
N GLY A 112 -3.04 -12.08 1.27
CA GLY A 112 -4.03 -11.52 2.20
C GLY A 112 -4.98 -10.51 1.58
N TYR A 113 -5.89 -10.01 2.40
CA TYR A 113 -6.80 -8.90 2.11
C TYR A 113 -6.25 -7.54 2.55
N SER A 114 -5.20 -7.52 3.36
CA SER A 114 -4.59 -6.28 3.83
C SER A 114 -3.14 -6.46 4.23
N VAL A 115 -2.39 -5.35 4.21
CA VAL A 115 -1.07 -5.24 4.82
C VAL A 115 -0.98 -3.96 5.62
N THR A 116 -0.34 -4.05 6.78
CA THR A 116 -0.01 -2.92 7.64
C THR A 116 1.47 -2.94 7.96
N TRP A 117 2.11 -1.79 7.81
CA TRP A 117 3.47 -1.55 8.30
C TRP A 117 3.42 -0.88 9.68
N ILE A 118 4.07 -1.52 10.65
CA ILE A 118 4.28 -0.99 11.99
C ILE A 118 5.73 -0.53 12.15
N GLY A 119 5.91 0.62 12.77
CA GLY A 119 7.25 1.11 13.09
C GLY A 119 7.26 2.43 13.86
N PRO A 120 8.47 2.91 14.17
CA PRO A 120 8.64 4.11 14.98
C PRO A 120 8.48 5.40 14.19
N ARG A 121 7.95 6.41 14.90
CA ARG A 121 8.03 7.83 14.51
C ARG A 121 8.94 8.57 15.49
N GLY A 122 9.54 9.67 15.06
CA GLY A 122 10.39 10.48 15.93
C GLY A 122 11.15 11.56 15.18
N THR A 123 11.88 12.39 15.93
CA THR A 123 12.55 13.59 15.39
C THR A 123 13.63 13.26 14.37
N THR A 124 14.29 12.11 14.51
CA THR A 124 15.33 11.63 13.58
C THR A 124 14.78 10.78 12.44
N ARG A 125 13.46 10.56 12.37
CA ARG A 125 12.84 9.70 11.35
C ARG A 125 12.60 10.45 10.04
N GLY A 126 12.97 9.82 8.94
CA GLY A 126 12.93 10.40 7.60
C GLY A 126 11.66 10.10 6.83
N LYS A 127 11.79 10.21 5.51
CA LYS A 127 10.74 9.85 4.57
C LYS A 127 11.00 8.48 3.95
N ALA A 128 9.91 7.75 3.68
CA ALA A 128 9.94 6.47 2.99
C ALA A 128 8.98 6.49 1.80
N ARG A 129 9.46 6.06 0.64
CA ARG A 129 8.66 5.82 -0.56
C ARG A 129 8.02 4.44 -0.45
N ILE A 130 6.71 4.38 -0.63
CA ILE A 130 5.91 3.15 -0.56
C ILE A 130 5.45 2.76 -1.94
N SER A 131 5.72 1.51 -2.31
CA SER A 131 5.17 0.89 -3.52
C SER A 131 4.42 -0.39 -3.18
N ILE A 132 3.32 -0.63 -3.89
CA ILE A 132 2.49 -1.83 -3.79
C ILE A 132 2.46 -2.48 -5.17
N ASP A 133 2.76 -3.77 -5.25
CA ASP A 133 2.73 -4.55 -6.49
C ASP A 133 3.56 -3.90 -7.62
N GLY A 134 4.66 -3.24 -7.25
CA GLY A 134 5.57 -2.53 -8.16
C GLY A 134 5.19 -1.07 -8.43
N ALA A 135 3.93 -0.67 -8.19
CA ALA A 135 3.46 0.69 -8.43
C ALA A 135 3.70 1.60 -7.22
N TYR A 136 4.14 2.84 -7.48
CA TYR A 136 4.27 3.86 -6.44
C TYR A 136 2.90 4.22 -5.86
N VAL A 137 2.80 4.27 -4.52
CA VAL A 137 1.57 4.66 -3.82
C VAL A 137 1.70 6.07 -3.25
N ARG A 138 2.71 6.30 -2.41
CA ARG A 138 2.96 7.59 -1.76
C ARG A 138 4.33 7.62 -1.11
N THR A 139 4.77 8.83 -0.75
CA THR A 139 5.88 9.04 0.18
C THR A 139 5.31 9.37 1.57
N LEU A 140 5.81 8.71 2.61
CA LEU A 140 5.41 8.92 4.00
C LEU A 140 6.49 9.68 4.75
N ASP A 141 6.09 10.67 5.53
CA ASP A 141 6.97 11.34 6.48
C ASP A 141 6.76 10.74 7.88
N LEU A 142 7.83 10.15 8.43
CA LEU A 142 7.82 9.45 9.71
C LEU A 142 8.18 10.37 10.89
N TYR A 143 8.38 11.66 10.62
CA TYR A 143 8.66 12.63 11.67
C TYR A 143 7.56 12.65 12.75
N ALA A 144 7.99 12.84 13.99
CA ALA A 144 7.15 13.24 15.10
C ALA A 144 8.00 14.07 16.07
N THR A 145 7.37 15.00 16.80
CA THR A 145 8.06 15.86 17.79
C THR A 145 8.60 15.08 18.99
N SER A 146 8.13 13.86 19.20
CA SER A 146 8.64 12.93 20.22
C SER A 146 8.78 11.52 19.64
N PHE A 147 9.66 10.72 20.24
CA PHE A 147 9.83 9.32 19.85
C PHE A 147 8.59 8.50 20.24
N ARG A 148 8.03 7.79 19.27
CA ARG A 148 6.91 6.87 19.43
C ARG A 148 7.32 5.54 18.83
N PRO A 149 7.61 4.50 19.62
CA PRO A 149 8.20 3.27 19.10
C PRO A 149 7.24 2.49 18.19
N VAL A 150 5.94 2.43 18.53
CA VAL A 150 4.97 1.59 17.81
C VAL A 150 3.87 2.47 17.22
N ASN A 151 3.77 2.50 15.89
CA ASN A 151 2.71 3.22 15.18
C ASN A 151 2.30 2.43 13.95
N THR A 152 1.03 2.54 13.56
CA THR A 152 0.57 2.17 12.22
C THR A 152 1.05 3.24 11.24
N LEU A 153 2.03 2.91 10.41
CA LEU A 153 2.63 3.84 9.46
C LEU A 153 1.94 3.82 8.10
N PHE A 154 1.50 2.64 7.66
CA PHE A 154 0.83 2.44 6.39
C PHE A 154 -0.14 1.26 6.49
N THR A 155 -1.30 1.39 5.85
CA THR A 155 -2.24 0.28 5.65
C THR A 155 -2.77 0.30 4.23
N LYS A 156 -2.86 -0.87 3.61
CA LYS A 156 -3.57 -1.09 2.34
C LYS A 156 -4.47 -2.31 2.47
N SER A 157 -5.66 -2.24 1.87
CA SER A 157 -6.61 -3.34 1.78
C SER A 157 -7.07 -3.56 0.34
N TRP A 158 -7.57 -4.76 0.08
CA TRP A 158 -8.11 -5.24 -1.19
C TRP A 158 -9.45 -5.92 -0.98
N SER A 159 -10.31 -5.89 -1.99
CA SER A 159 -11.62 -6.57 -1.98
C SER A 159 -11.50 -8.09 -2.23
N ALA A 160 -10.37 -8.56 -2.74
CA ALA A 160 -10.12 -9.97 -3.04
C ALA A 160 -8.84 -10.45 -2.36
N TYR A 161 -8.84 -11.70 -1.91
CA TYR A 161 -7.64 -12.36 -1.40
C TYR A 161 -6.67 -12.58 -2.55
N GLY A 162 -5.44 -12.09 -2.40
CA GLY A 162 -4.45 -12.15 -3.47
C GLY A 162 -3.04 -12.24 -2.95
N TYR A 163 -2.09 -12.49 -3.86
CA TYR A 163 -0.68 -12.28 -3.60
C TYR A 163 -0.33 -10.83 -3.92
N HIS A 164 0.38 -10.19 -2.99
CA HIS A 164 0.77 -8.79 -3.08
C HIS A 164 2.21 -8.59 -2.59
N THR A 165 2.81 -7.47 -2.97
CA THR A 165 4.14 -7.04 -2.53
C THR A 165 4.09 -5.62 -1.98
N LEU A 166 4.63 -5.42 -0.78
CA LEU A 166 4.92 -4.11 -0.21
C LEU A 166 6.42 -3.84 -0.30
N LYS A 167 6.80 -2.73 -0.94
CA LYS A 167 8.17 -2.21 -0.96
C LYS A 167 8.23 -0.87 -0.21
N ILE A 168 9.18 -0.77 0.71
CA ILE A 168 9.53 0.45 1.44
C ILE A 168 10.94 0.84 1.02
N GLU A 169 11.12 2.05 0.53
CA GLU A 169 12.40 2.60 0.07
C GLU A 169 12.74 3.88 0.84
N VAL A 170 13.96 3.95 1.36
CA VAL A 170 14.42 5.09 2.16
C VAL A 170 14.75 6.27 1.25
N VAL A 171 14.15 7.43 1.51
CA VAL A 171 14.36 8.62 0.67
C VAL A 171 15.67 9.35 0.99
N GLY A 172 16.22 9.18 2.20
CA GLY A 172 17.43 9.90 2.63
C GLY A 172 17.17 11.35 2.99
N THR A 173 16.17 11.61 3.83
CA THR A 173 15.80 12.99 4.23
C THR A 173 16.94 13.67 4.99
N ALA A 174 17.40 14.82 4.50
CA ALA A 174 18.47 15.59 5.12
C ALA A 174 18.18 15.89 6.61
N GLY A 175 19.18 15.70 7.47
CA GLY A 175 19.10 15.92 8.92
C GLY A 175 18.34 14.86 9.73
N ARG A 176 17.51 14.02 9.09
CA ARG A 176 16.73 12.95 9.74
C ARG A 176 16.51 11.75 8.81
N PRO A 177 17.57 11.03 8.39
CA PRO A 177 17.45 10.05 7.32
C PRO A 177 16.79 8.72 7.75
N ILE A 178 16.63 8.47 9.05
CA ILE A 178 16.36 7.12 9.58
C ILE A 178 14.96 6.62 9.21
N VAL A 179 14.87 5.43 8.63
CA VAL A 179 13.64 4.65 8.49
C VAL A 179 13.83 3.34 9.23
N ALA A 180 12.80 2.89 9.94
CA ALA A 180 12.82 1.64 10.69
C ALA A 180 11.53 0.86 10.53
N ILE A 181 11.64 -0.46 10.50
CA ILE A 181 10.56 -1.42 10.36
C ILE A 181 10.59 -2.32 11.58
N ASP A 182 9.50 -2.32 12.33
CA ASP A 182 9.26 -3.20 13.47
C ASP A 182 8.60 -4.49 12.95
N GLU A 183 7.40 -4.39 12.41
CA GLU A 183 6.71 -5.56 11.86
C GLU A 183 5.76 -5.23 10.70
N PHE A 184 5.36 -6.27 9.99
CA PHE A 184 4.22 -6.27 9.09
C PHE A 184 3.07 -7.09 9.65
N ARG A 185 1.85 -6.63 9.40
CA ARG A 185 0.63 -7.38 9.72
C ARG A 185 -0.15 -7.62 8.45
N VAL A 186 -0.71 -8.82 8.29
CA VAL A 186 -1.49 -9.22 7.12
C VAL A 186 -2.85 -9.73 7.57
N GLY A 187 -3.92 -9.12 7.08
CA GLY A 187 -5.27 -9.66 7.24
C GLY A 187 -5.50 -10.82 6.27
N LYS A 188 -5.89 -11.98 6.80
CA LYS A 188 -6.27 -13.17 6.04
C LYS A 188 -7.75 -13.46 6.13
#